data_AF-A0A3B3QHH3-F1
#
_entry.id   AF-A0A3B3QHH3-F1
#
_cell.length_a   1.000
_cell.length_b   1.000
_cell.length_c   1.000
_cell.angle_alpha   90.00
_cell.angle_beta   90.00
_cell.angle_gamma   90.00
#
_symmetry.space_group_name_H-M   'P 1'
#
loop_
_entity.id
_entity.type
_entity.pdbx_description
1 polymer ?
#
loop_
_entity_poly.entity_id
_entity_poly.type
_entity_poly.pdbx_seq_one_letter_code
_entity_poly.pdbx_strand_id
1 'polypeptide(L)'
;MSRRGGWNPCAMVTLAVLYMGLCPSGQAVSINSPQSSLQASVGDDVLLSVRFTCVGTPTVRWMFLSARGGQWVATWRSGFFHNASEAYVGRLHLHENGSVTLLAVAVGDSGFYSLTVTDESDSSRDAAILLTVKEVLFEDVQYLAVFIAILGSAAGFLVVLMWFLNKVSVRIKEWCHRRHLPEHDETELQAL
;
A
#
# COMPACT_ATOMS: atom_id res chain seq x y z
N MET A 1 -78.82 9.88 33.78
CA MET A 1 -78.20 8.53 33.78
C MET A 1 -77.15 8.50 32.66
N SER A 2 -75.88 8.55 33.05
CA SER A 2 -74.73 8.72 32.15
C SER A 2 -74.46 7.44 31.35
N ARG A 3 -74.52 7.52 30.01
CA ARG A 3 -74.16 6.43 29.08
C ARG A 3 -72.65 6.23 29.14
N ARG A 4 -72.20 5.15 29.79
CA ARG A 4 -70.82 4.66 29.71
C ARG A 4 -70.54 4.25 28.26
N GLY A 5 -69.78 5.07 27.54
CA GLY A 5 -69.16 4.66 26.28
C GLY A 5 -68.18 3.54 26.57
N GLY A 6 -68.51 2.32 26.11
CA GLY A 6 -67.62 1.17 26.20
C GLY A 6 -66.41 1.39 25.30
N TRP A 7 -65.22 1.40 25.91
CA TRP A 7 -63.97 1.51 25.18
C TRP A 7 -63.67 0.14 24.57
N ASN A 8 -63.74 0.04 23.24
CA ASN A 8 -63.43 -1.20 22.53
C ASN A 8 -61.91 -1.42 22.55
N PRO A 9 -61.38 -2.42 23.25
CA PRO A 9 -59.93 -2.65 23.37
C PRO A 9 -59.29 -2.92 22.00
N CYS A 10 -60.03 -3.52 21.06
CA CYS A 10 -59.59 -3.73 19.68
C CYS A 10 -59.32 -2.41 18.93
N ALA A 11 -60.10 -1.36 19.19
CA ALA A 11 -59.91 -0.05 18.54
C ALA A 11 -58.66 0.68 19.07
N MET A 12 -58.29 0.45 20.34
CA MET A 12 -57.03 0.98 20.88
C MET A 12 -55.81 0.22 20.35
N VAL A 13 -55.91 -1.10 20.21
CA VAL A 13 -54.82 -1.92 19.65
C VAL A 13 -54.59 -1.56 18.18
N THR A 14 -55.64 -1.37 17.38
CA THR A 14 -55.49 -0.97 15.97
C THR A 14 -54.90 0.42 15.81
N LEU A 15 -55.30 1.39 16.65
CA LEU A 15 -54.69 2.72 16.69
C LEU A 15 -53.20 2.65 17.09
N ALA A 16 -52.84 1.85 18.10
CA ALA A 16 -51.45 1.70 18.53
C ALA A 16 -50.55 1.06 17.45
N VAL A 17 -51.07 0.09 16.69
CA VAL A 17 -50.35 -0.55 15.57
C VAL A 17 -50.17 0.42 14.39
N LEU A 18 -51.17 1.26 14.11
CA LEU A 18 -51.07 2.33 13.10
C LEU A 18 -50.06 3.42 13.49
N TYR A 19 -49.98 3.80 14.77
CA TYR A 19 -48.96 4.74 15.26
C TYR A 19 -47.54 4.15 15.25
N MET A 20 -47.38 2.86 15.52
CA MET A 20 -46.08 2.16 15.41
C MET A 20 -45.62 1.93 13.96
N GLY A 21 -46.54 1.94 12.99
CA GLY A 21 -46.24 1.81 11.55
C GLY A 21 -45.90 3.13 10.85
N LEU A 22 -46.13 4.27 11.50
CA LEU A 22 -45.80 5.61 11.00
C LEU A 22 -44.55 6.21 11.67
N CYS A 23 -43.60 5.38 12.08
CA CYS A 23 -42.25 5.90 12.27
C CYS A 23 -41.64 6.11 10.88
N PRO A 24 -41.39 7.34 10.41
CA PRO A 24 -40.42 7.52 9.34
C PRO A 24 -39.14 6.86 9.86
N SER A 25 -38.68 5.84 9.15
CA SER A 25 -37.30 5.40 9.28
C SER A 25 -36.48 6.63 8.90
N GLY A 26 -36.04 7.38 9.91
CA GLY A 26 -35.08 8.46 9.70
C GLY A 26 -33.96 7.84 8.89
N GLN A 27 -33.82 8.27 7.64
CA GLN A 27 -32.81 7.74 6.74
C GLN A 27 -31.46 8.07 7.37
N ALA A 28 -30.91 7.08 8.07
CA ALA A 28 -29.70 7.24 8.84
C ALA A 28 -28.53 7.37 7.86
N VAL A 29 -27.55 8.20 8.21
CA VAL A 29 -26.26 8.25 7.50
C VAL A 29 -25.73 6.83 7.34
N SER A 30 -25.25 6.50 6.15
CA SER A 30 -24.52 5.27 5.90
C SER A 30 -23.18 5.57 5.25
N ILE A 31 -22.14 4.87 5.70
CA ILE A 31 -20.79 4.99 5.17
C ILE A 31 -20.48 3.69 4.43
N ASN A 32 -20.15 3.80 3.15
CA ASN A 32 -19.73 2.72 2.29
C ASN A 32 -18.29 2.99 1.87
N SER A 33 -17.33 2.78 2.77
CA SER A 33 -15.91 2.85 2.42
C SER A 33 -15.52 1.58 1.65
N PRO A 34 -15.01 1.69 0.41
CA PRO A 34 -14.61 0.52 -0.37
C PRO A 34 -13.39 -0.21 0.21
N GLN A 35 -12.62 0.43 1.10
CA GLN A 35 -11.36 -0.08 1.62
C GLN A 35 -11.27 0.13 3.13
N SER A 36 -11.00 -0.95 3.88
CA SER A 36 -10.76 -0.92 5.33
C SER A 36 -9.27 -0.98 5.69
N SER A 37 -8.42 -1.40 4.74
CA SER A 37 -6.97 -1.39 4.88
C SER A 37 -6.30 -1.03 3.55
N LEU A 38 -5.17 -0.34 3.64
CA LEU A 38 -4.39 0.12 2.50
C LEU A 38 -2.90 -0.07 2.77
N GLN A 39 -2.18 -0.51 1.74
CA GLN A 39 -0.72 -0.62 1.77
C GLN A 39 -0.13 0.38 0.79
N ALA A 40 0.93 1.07 1.22
CA ALA A 40 1.64 2.05 0.42
C ALA A 40 3.14 1.94 0.64
N SER A 41 3.92 2.43 -0.32
CA SER A 41 5.35 2.54 -0.18
C SER A 41 5.75 3.94 0.27
N VAL A 42 6.91 4.07 0.92
CA VAL A 42 7.44 5.39 1.29
C VAL A 42 7.60 6.26 0.05
N GLY A 43 7.05 7.47 0.08
CA GLY A 43 7.07 8.41 -1.03
C GLY A 43 5.85 8.34 -1.96
N ASP A 44 4.99 7.33 -1.82
CA ASP A 44 3.76 7.24 -2.61
C ASP A 44 2.70 8.27 -2.17
N ASP A 45 1.78 8.58 -3.08
CA ASP A 45 0.58 9.33 -2.79
C ASP A 45 -0.59 8.37 -2.56
N VAL A 46 -1.29 8.56 -1.44
CA VAL A 46 -2.29 7.62 -0.93
C VAL A 46 -3.66 8.28 -0.88
N LEU A 47 -4.64 7.71 -1.57
CA LEU A 47 -6.03 8.15 -1.51
C LEU A 47 -6.82 7.37 -0.43
N LEU A 48 -7.21 8.06 0.62
CA LEU A 48 -8.20 7.61 1.60
C LEU A 48 -9.60 7.93 1.05
N SER A 49 -10.16 6.97 0.31
CA SER A 49 -11.47 7.12 -0.33
C SER A 49 -12.61 6.88 0.65
N VAL A 50 -13.59 7.80 0.62
CA VAL A 50 -14.86 7.66 1.31
C VAL A 50 -16.02 7.75 0.33
N ARG A 51 -17.06 6.95 0.57
CA ARG A 51 -18.39 7.21 0.05
C ARG A 51 -19.38 7.13 1.20
N PHE A 52 -20.33 8.05 1.24
CA PHE A 52 -21.40 8.06 2.22
C PHE A 52 -22.69 8.49 1.54
N THR A 53 -23.82 8.16 2.16
CA THR A 53 -25.13 8.71 1.79
C THR A 53 -25.76 9.33 3.04
N CYS A 54 -26.31 10.53 2.87
CA CYS A 54 -26.91 11.34 3.93
C CYS A 54 -28.02 12.22 3.35
N VAL A 55 -28.89 12.76 4.21
CA VAL A 55 -29.97 13.64 3.82
C VAL A 55 -29.65 15.05 4.32
N GLY A 56 -28.97 15.84 3.50
CA GLY A 56 -28.55 17.21 3.84
C GLY A 56 -27.10 17.51 3.45
N THR A 57 -26.49 18.50 4.10
CA THR A 57 -25.06 18.83 3.95
C THR A 57 -24.20 18.12 5.02
N PRO A 58 -23.53 17.01 4.67
CA PRO A 58 -22.75 16.26 5.64
C PRO A 58 -21.47 17.00 6.00
N THR A 59 -21.06 16.84 7.25
CA THR A 59 -19.72 17.23 7.72
C THR A 59 -18.89 15.98 7.90
N VAL A 60 -17.75 15.94 7.23
CA VAL A 60 -16.80 14.82 7.24
C VAL A 60 -15.58 15.23 8.05
N ARG A 61 -15.24 14.44 9.07
CA ARG A 61 -14.07 14.67 9.93
C ARG A 61 -13.10 13.50 9.84
N TRP A 62 -11.84 13.82 9.64
CA TRP A 62 -10.73 12.87 9.60
C TRP A 62 -9.84 13.02 10.82
N MET A 63 -9.57 11.90 11.48
CA MET A 63 -8.76 11.78 12.68
C MET A 63 -7.71 10.68 12.50
N PHE A 64 -6.46 10.96 12.81
CA PHE A 64 -5.40 9.97 12.87
C PHE A 64 -5.32 9.43 14.30
N LEU A 65 -5.50 8.13 14.46
CA LEU A 65 -5.44 7.44 15.75
C LEU A 65 -4.12 6.67 15.84
N SER A 66 -3.31 7.08 16.81
CA SER A 66 -2.05 6.42 17.17
C SER A 66 -2.09 5.95 18.61
N ALA A 67 -1.12 5.13 19.02
CA ALA A 67 -0.96 4.71 20.41
C ALA A 67 -0.75 5.89 21.38
N ARG A 68 -0.33 7.07 20.89
CA ARG A 68 -0.15 8.30 21.68
C ARG A 68 -1.43 9.15 21.80
N GLY A 69 -2.49 8.79 21.08
CA GLY A 69 -3.76 9.53 21.04
C GLY A 69 -4.24 9.83 19.62
N GLY A 70 -5.39 10.51 19.55
CA GLY A 70 -6.00 10.96 18.30
C GLY A 70 -5.55 12.37 17.93
N GLN A 71 -5.14 12.56 16.67
CA GLN A 71 -4.79 13.85 16.08
C GLN A 71 -5.81 14.21 15.01
N TRP A 72 -6.24 15.48 15.00
CA TRP A 72 -7.08 15.99 13.93
C TRP A 72 -6.27 16.08 12.63
N VAL A 73 -6.87 15.63 11.54
CA VAL A 73 -6.26 15.63 10.19
C VAL A 73 -6.94 16.65 9.31
N ALA A 74 -8.26 16.54 9.15
CA ALA A 74 -9.04 17.44 8.30
C ALA A 74 -10.52 17.45 8.65
N THR A 75 -11.21 18.49 8.20
CA THR A 75 -12.67 18.61 8.22
C THR A 75 -13.13 19.16 6.90
N TRP A 76 -14.10 18.48 6.30
CA TRP A 76 -14.70 18.85 5.04
C TRP A 76 -16.21 18.99 5.22
N ARG A 77 -16.79 20.02 4.63
CA ARG A 77 -18.24 20.20 4.55
C ARG A 77 -18.62 20.65 3.14
N SER A 78 -19.51 19.89 2.52
CA SER A 78 -19.96 20.12 1.14
C SER A 78 -20.41 21.56 0.92
N GLY A 79 -19.76 22.28 0.00
CA GLY A 79 -20.11 23.65 -0.40
C GLY A 79 -19.83 24.75 0.63
N PHE A 80 -19.22 24.43 1.78
CA PHE A 80 -18.95 25.42 2.84
C PHE A 80 -17.47 25.63 3.08
N PHE A 81 -16.77 24.60 3.58
CA PHE A 81 -15.37 24.75 3.95
C PHE A 81 -14.63 23.41 3.93
N HIS A 82 -13.33 23.52 3.71
CA HIS A 82 -12.36 22.47 3.90
C HIS A 82 -11.26 23.03 4.81
N ASN A 83 -10.94 22.33 5.88
CA ASN A 83 -9.89 22.73 6.80
C ASN A 83 -8.98 21.53 7.08
N ALA A 84 -7.68 21.77 7.13
CA ALA A 84 -6.67 20.75 7.40
C ALA A 84 -5.85 21.15 8.61
N SER A 85 -5.40 20.15 9.35
CA SER A 85 -4.52 20.32 10.49
C SER A 85 -3.16 20.84 10.06
N GLU A 86 -2.55 21.68 10.90
CA GLU A 86 -1.25 22.29 10.65
C GLU A 86 -0.17 21.22 10.38
N ALA A 87 -0.27 20.07 11.06
CA ALA A 87 0.63 18.93 10.87
C ALA A 87 0.60 18.32 9.46
N TYR A 88 -0.47 18.58 8.70
CA TYR A 88 -0.74 18.00 7.38
C TYR A 88 -0.73 19.05 6.25
N VAL A 89 -0.41 20.31 6.56
CA VAL A 89 -0.32 21.38 5.56
C VAL A 89 0.73 21.05 4.51
N GLY A 90 0.37 21.18 3.24
CA GLY A 90 1.26 20.87 2.10
C GLY A 90 1.43 19.38 1.80
N ARG A 91 0.94 18.49 2.67
CA ARG A 91 0.97 17.03 2.47
C ARG A 91 -0.41 16.42 2.26
N LEU A 92 -1.48 17.21 2.39
CA LEU A 92 -2.85 16.71 2.36
C LEU A 92 -3.66 17.44 1.29
N HIS A 93 -4.28 16.68 0.40
CA HIS A 93 -5.18 17.19 -0.63
C HIS A 93 -6.60 16.72 -0.32
N LEU A 94 -7.51 17.65 -0.06
CA LEU A 94 -8.91 17.36 0.25
C LEU A 94 -9.76 17.42 -1.02
N HIS A 95 -10.56 16.39 -1.25
CA HIS A 95 -11.41 16.27 -2.44
C HIS A 95 -12.84 16.76 -2.16
N GLU A 96 -13.54 17.17 -3.22
CA GLU A 96 -14.94 17.63 -3.19
C GLU A 96 -15.95 16.57 -2.73
N ASN A 97 -15.54 15.33 -2.56
CA ASN A 97 -16.38 14.24 -2.04
C ASN A 97 -16.05 13.90 -0.57
N GLY A 98 -15.21 14.69 0.09
CA GLY A 98 -14.72 14.45 1.45
C GLY A 98 -13.63 13.39 1.56
N SER A 99 -13.16 12.82 0.44
CA SER A 99 -11.97 11.95 0.42
C SER A 99 -10.70 12.78 0.62
N VAL A 100 -9.66 12.13 1.11
CA VAL A 100 -8.37 12.75 1.42
C VAL A 100 -7.28 12.03 0.65
N THR A 101 -6.39 12.76 -0.03
CA THR A 101 -5.11 12.21 -0.48
C THR A 101 -4.01 12.70 0.45
N LEU A 102 -3.23 11.75 0.99
CA LEU A 102 -2.01 12.02 1.72
C LEU A 102 -0.83 11.86 0.77
N LEU A 103 -0.04 12.92 0.62
CA LEU A 103 1.07 13.02 -0.32
C LEU A 103 2.38 12.61 0.35
N ALA A 104 3.24 11.95 -0.43
CA ALA A 104 4.57 11.50 -0.03
C ALA A 104 4.55 10.84 1.36
N VAL A 105 3.85 9.70 1.47
CA VAL A 105 3.66 9.02 2.75
C VAL A 105 4.98 8.51 3.32
N ALA A 106 5.12 8.57 4.64
CA ALA A 106 6.28 8.07 5.38
C ALA A 106 5.88 6.91 6.29
N VAL A 107 6.87 6.13 6.75
CA VAL A 107 6.63 5.00 7.68
C VAL A 107 5.85 5.44 8.93
N GLY A 108 6.12 6.65 9.42
CA GLY A 108 5.44 7.24 10.57
C GLY A 108 3.96 7.59 10.35
N ASP A 109 3.50 7.67 9.10
CA ASP A 109 2.09 7.94 8.78
C ASP A 109 1.23 6.66 8.86
N SER A 110 1.85 5.50 9.13
CA SER A 110 1.15 4.23 9.34
C SER A 110 0.30 4.27 10.61
N GLY A 111 -0.97 3.91 10.48
CA GLY A 111 -1.91 3.92 11.61
C GLY A 111 -3.37 3.89 11.16
N PHE A 112 -4.27 4.15 12.09
CA PHE A 112 -5.70 4.16 11.85
C PHE A 112 -6.19 5.57 11.52
N TYR A 113 -6.74 5.75 10.33
CA TYR A 113 -7.43 6.97 9.93
C TYR A 113 -8.92 6.76 10.15
N SER A 114 -9.43 7.34 11.23
CA SER A 114 -10.85 7.35 11.55
C SER A 114 -11.56 8.50 10.84
N LEU A 115 -12.75 8.18 10.36
CA LEU A 115 -13.62 9.04 9.60
C LEU A 115 -14.96 9.11 10.33
N THR A 116 -15.42 10.33 10.64
CA THR A 116 -16.76 10.57 11.17
C THR A 116 -17.55 11.39 10.16
N VAL A 117 -18.71 10.88 9.75
CA VAL A 117 -19.68 11.60 8.92
C VAL A 117 -20.85 12.00 9.79
N THR A 118 -21.12 13.29 9.91
CA THR A 118 -22.24 13.86 10.68
C THR A 118 -23.22 14.53 9.74
N ASP A 119 -24.50 14.18 9.85
CA ASP A 119 -25.59 14.83 9.11
C ASP A 119 -26.04 16.14 9.78
N GLU A 120 -26.90 16.90 9.10
CA GLU A 120 -27.54 18.10 9.66
C GLU A 120 -28.46 17.78 10.85
N SER A 121 -29.00 16.56 10.90
CA SER A 121 -29.82 16.07 12.00
C SER A 121 -28.98 15.57 13.20
N ASP A 122 -27.68 15.90 13.23
CA ASP A 122 -26.69 15.46 14.23
C ASP A 122 -26.54 13.94 14.34
N SER A 123 -26.99 13.20 13.31
CA SER A 123 -26.75 11.77 13.21
C SER A 123 -25.32 11.52 12.71
N SER A 124 -24.52 10.82 13.49
CA SER A 124 -23.14 10.48 13.12
C SER A 124 -22.95 8.99 12.84
N ARG A 125 -21.98 8.72 11.96
CA ARG A 125 -21.42 7.41 11.69
C ARG A 125 -19.92 7.49 11.61
N ASP A 126 -19.27 6.43 12.06
CA ASP A 126 -17.82 6.32 12.06
C ASP A 126 -17.36 5.15 11.18
N ALA A 127 -16.22 5.35 10.53
CA ALA A 127 -15.47 4.32 9.81
C ALA A 127 -13.98 4.48 10.11
N ALA A 128 -13.18 3.45 9.82
CA ALA A 128 -11.74 3.49 10.01
C ALA A 128 -11.02 2.79 8.86
N ILE A 129 -9.90 3.36 8.45
CA ILE A 129 -9.01 2.82 7.42
C ILE A 129 -7.64 2.62 8.04
N LEU A 130 -7.09 1.41 7.95
CA LEU A 130 -5.72 1.12 8.37
C LEU A 130 -4.75 1.41 7.23
N LEU A 131 -3.88 2.39 7.38
CA LEU A 131 -2.78 2.65 6.46
C LEU A 131 -1.50 1.97 6.95
N THR A 132 -0.90 1.14 6.10
CA THR A 132 0.41 0.51 6.34
C THR A 132 1.40 0.99 5.29
N VAL A 133 2.42 1.74 5.72
CA VAL A 133 3.49 2.22 4.84
C VAL A 133 4.73 1.35 5.01
N LYS A 134 5.28 0.85 3.90
CA LYS A 134 6.48 -0.01 3.86
C LYS A 134 7.63 0.71 3.16
N GLU A 135 8.86 0.46 3.60
CA GLU A 135 10.06 0.90 2.88
C GLU A 135 10.29 0.02 1.65
N VAL A 136 10.57 0.63 0.51
CA VAL A 136 10.90 -0.06 -0.75
C VAL A 136 12.37 -0.48 -0.71
N LEU A 137 12.69 -1.47 0.09
CA LEU A 137 14.05 -2.06 0.10
C LEU A 137 14.25 -3.09 -1.03
N PHE A 138 13.17 -3.49 -1.71
CA PHE A 138 13.19 -4.69 -2.55
C PHE A 138 13.77 -4.50 -3.95
N GLU A 139 13.70 -3.30 -4.53
CA GLU A 139 14.29 -3.05 -5.85
C GLU A 139 15.83 -3.07 -5.79
N ASP A 140 16.42 -2.38 -4.82
CA ASP A 140 17.89 -2.28 -4.71
C ASP A 140 18.56 -3.65 -4.47
N VAL A 141 17.93 -4.53 -3.68
CA VAL A 141 18.46 -5.87 -3.41
C VAL A 141 18.41 -6.75 -4.65
N GLN A 142 17.38 -6.61 -5.50
CA GLN A 142 17.30 -7.35 -6.76
C GLN A 142 18.39 -6.90 -7.74
N TYR A 143 18.63 -5.59 -7.88
CA TYR A 143 19.72 -5.07 -8.70
C TYR A 143 21.08 -5.57 -8.22
N LEU A 144 21.32 -5.54 -6.90
CA LEU A 144 22.55 -6.06 -6.30
C LEU A 144 22.74 -7.55 -6.58
N ALA A 145 21.68 -8.35 -6.45
CA ALA A 145 21.73 -9.78 -6.71
C ALA A 145 22.06 -10.10 -8.18
N VAL A 146 21.44 -9.39 -9.13
CA VAL A 146 21.73 -9.54 -10.56
C VAL A 146 23.18 -9.16 -10.87
N PHE A 147 23.67 -8.06 -10.27
CA PHE A 147 25.05 -7.62 -10.45
C PHE A 147 26.06 -8.66 -9.92
N ILE A 148 25.81 -9.21 -8.73
CA ILE A 148 26.62 -10.30 -8.16
C ILE A 148 26.59 -11.54 -9.07
N ALA A 149 25.44 -11.91 -9.61
CA ALA A 149 25.31 -13.07 -10.50
C ALA A 149 26.12 -12.90 -11.80
N ILE A 150 26.05 -11.71 -12.40
CA ILE A 150 26.82 -11.37 -13.61
C ILE A 150 28.32 -11.40 -13.32
N LEU A 151 28.75 -10.74 -12.24
CA LEU A 151 30.17 -10.73 -11.85
C LEU A 151 30.69 -12.13 -11.52
N GLY A 152 29.90 -12.93 -10.80
CA GLY A 152 30.24 -14.32 -10.47
C GLY A 152 30.37 -15.19 -11.72
N SER A 153 29.45 -15.04 -12.68
CA SER A 153 29.52 -15.73 -13.96
C SER A 153 30.75 -15.32 -14.77
N ALA A 154 31.02 -14.03 -14.90
CA ALA A 154 32.18 -13.50 -15.61
C ALA A 154 33.50 -13.97 -14.98
N ALA A 155 33.60 -13.93 -13.65
CA ALA A 155 34.76 -14.43 -12.92
C ALA A 155 34.97 -15.94 -13.15
N GLY A 156 33.90 -16.74 -13.06
CA GLY A 156 33.96 -18.17 -13.34
C GLY A 156 34.43 -18.47 -14.75
N PHE A 157 33.93 -17.73 -15.74
CA PHE A 157 34.36 -17.86 -17.13
C PHE A 157 35.86 -17.54 -17.30
N LEU A 158 36.35 -16.46 -16.69
CA LEU A 158 37.77 -16.08 -16.74
C LEU A 158 38.67 -17.14 -16.09
N VAL A 159 38.26 -17.71 -14.95
CA VAL A 159 39.02 -18.78 -14.29
C VAL A 159 39.11 -20.03 -15.17
N VAL A 160 38.00 -20.44 -15.78
CA VAL A 160 37.96 -21.58 -16.72
C VAL A 160 38.83 -21.31 -17.95
N LEU A 161 38.74 -20.09 -18.50
CA LEU A 161 39.57 -19.66 -19.62
C LEU A 161 41.06 -19.70 -19.28
N MET A 162 41.45 -19.16 -18.13
CA MET A 162 42.84 -19.17 -17.68
C MET A 162 43.36 -20.58 -17.45
N TRP A 163 42.55 -21.47 -16.85
CA TRP A 163 42.89 -22.88 -16.70
C TRP A 163 43.08 -23.58 -18.04
N PHE A 164 42.19 -23.30 -19.01
CA PHE A 164 42.29 -23.86 -20.36
C PHE A 164 43.55 -23.34 -21.09
N LEU A 165 43.81 -22.03 -21.03
CA LEU A 165 45.01 -21.42 -21.59
C LEU A 165 46.28 -22.00 -20.97
N ASN A 166 46.32 -22.20 -19.65
CA ASN A 166 47.43 -22.85 -18.97
C ASN A 166 47.66 -24.28 -19.50
N LYS A 167 46.59 -25.07 -19.62
CA LYS A 167 46.67 -26.45 -20.12
C LYS A 167 47.16 -26.52 -21.57
N VAL A 168 46.69 -25.61 -22.43
CA VAL A 168 47.15 -25.48 -23.82
C VAL A 168 48.61 -25.04 -23.87
N SER A 169 49.00 -24.07 -23.04
CA SER A 169 50.38 -23.57 -22.97
C SER A 169 51.36 -24.69 -22.61
N VAL A 170 51.01 -25.52 -21.62
CA VAL A 170 51.80 -26.69 -21.22
C VAL A 170 51.89 -27.70 -22.36
N ARG A 171 50.75 -28.04 -23.00
CA ARG A 171 50.71 -28.97 -24.14
C ARG A 171 51.57 -28.50 -25.31
N ILE A 172 51.49 -27.21 -25.67
CA ILE A 172 52.30 -26.62 -26.75
C ILE A 172 53.77 -26.66 -26.38
N LYS A 173 54.12 -26.32 -25.13
CA LYS A 173 55.51 -26.36 -24.66
C LYS A 173 56.09 -27.77 -24.74
N GLU A 174 55.34 -28.79 -24.30
CA GLU A 174 55.74 -30.21 -24.41
C GLU A 174 55.90 -30.65 -25.87
N TRP A 175 54.99 -30.22 -26.76
CA TRP A 175 55.04 -30.57 -28.17
C TRP A 175 56.20 -29.88 -28.91
N CYS A 176 56.45 -28.62 -28.61
CA CYS A 176 57.58 -27.85 -29.15
C CYS A 176 58.92 -28.43 -28.66
N HIS A 177 59.00 -28.79 -27.37
CA HIS A 177 60.20 -29.43 -26.82
C HIS A 177 60.49 -30.79 -27.45
N ARG A 178 59.44 -31.59 -27.76
CA ARG A 178 59.58 -32.85 -28.48
C ARG A 178 59.96 -32.70 -29.96
N ARG A 179 59.50 -31.63 -30.64
CA ARG A 179 59.89 -31.37 -32.04
C ARG A 179 61.30 -30.82 -32.18
N HIS A 180 61.85 -30.19 -31.14
CA HIS A 180 63.24 -29.73 -31.12
C HIS A 180 64.29 -30.83 -30.87
N LEU A 181 63.88 -32.11 -30.67
CA LEU A 181 64.75 -33.30 -30.74
C LEU A 181 64.02 -34.34 -31.62
N PRO A 182 64.21 -34.38 -32.96
CA PRO A 182 65.40 -35.03 -33.56
C PRO A 182 65.73 -34.62 -35.03
N GLU A 183 66.97 -34.23 -35.36
CA GLU A 183 67.48 -34.40 -36.76
C GLU A 183 68.99 -34.22 -37.01
N HIS A 184 69.90 -34.35 -36.03
CA HIS A 184 71.34 -34.26 -36.37
C HIS A 184 72.26 -35.18 -35.55
N ASP A 185 71.89 -36.45 -35.40
CA ASP A 185 72.81 -37.46 -34.82
C ASP A 185 72.93 -38.75 -35.65
N GLU A 186 72.48 -38.73 -36.92
CA GLU A 186 72.62 -39.89 -37.82
C GLU A 186 73.51 -39.63 -39.06
N THR A 187 74.26 -38.53 -39.11
CA THR A 187 75.14 -38.21 -40.26
C THR A 187 76.64 -38.25 -39.98
N GLU A 188 77.12 -38.60 -38.78
CA GLU A 188 78.54 -38.51 -38.40
C GLU A 188 79.21 -39.84 -37.96
N LEU A 189 78.68 -41.02 -38.33
CA LEU A 189 79.33 -42.31 -37.99
C LEU A 189 79.57 -43.26 -39.17
N GLN A 190 79.59 -42.72 -40.40
CA GLN A 190 79.98 -43.49 -41.58
C GLN A 190 80.84 -42.67 -42.55
N ALA A 191 82.03 -42.28 -42.11
CA ALA A 191 83.12 -41.90 -43.01
C ALA A 191 84.48 -42.25 -42.40
N LEU A 192 85.09 -43.28 -43.01
CA LEU A 192 86.52 -43.69 -42.99
C LEU A 192 87.12 -44.23 -41.69
#